data_AF-A0A0B2XDP9-F1
#
_entry.id   AF-A0A0B2XDP9-F1
#
_cell.length_a   1.000
_cell.length_b   1.000
_cell.length_c   1.000
_cell.angle_alpha   90.00
_cell.angle_beta   90.00
_cell.angle_gamma   90.00
#
_symmetry.space_group_name_H-M   'P 1'
#
loop_
_entity.id
_entity.type
_entity.pdbx_description
1 polymer ?
#
loop_
_entity_poly.entity_id
_entity_poly.type
_entity_poly.pdbx_seq_one_letter_code
_entity_poly.pdbx_strand_id
1 'polypeptide(L)'
;MILSELVQLFDRSSTTLTETEQGALLSRIELAKNKVFNESFWATNVDVAGIFQDMGGSIKPMPQGILLRAIPDEHGGGRCYPLVYAMSVALASSEFAIDQLCAKLGALCPSKESDMESAAMFKRSLEDLHTSYLATEVSKPIRHMKFEDAIGILMNSTDNTMIAMHTEVHSMLLGVTRKGNSTGWYSTIQTSLWPHSRRATHCLKCYTDVTLP
;
A
#
# COMPACT_ATOMS: atom_id res chain seq x y z
N MET A 1 -4.31 1.84 -29.87
CA MET A 1 -5.62 1.30 -29.47
C MET A 1 -5.76 1.39 -27.97
N ILE A 2 -6.90 1.87 -27.48
CA ILE A 2 -7.24 1.88 -26.05
C ILE A 2 -7.77 0.51 -25.61
N LEU A 3 -7.87 0.27 -24.30
CA LEU A 3 -8.28 -1.03 -23.75
C LEU A 3 -9.59 -1.54 -24.36
N SER A 4 -10.60 -0.68 -24.51
CA SER A 4 -11.89 -1.04 -25.10
C SER A 4 -11.79 -1.49 -26.55
N GLU A 5 -10.91 -0.86 -27.35
CA GLU A 5 -10.68 -1.25 -28.75
C GLU A 5 -9.94 -2.58 -28.85
N LEU A 6 -8.99 -2.84 -27.94
CA LEU A 6 -8.26 -4.12 -27.88
C LEU A 6 -9.19 -5.28 -27.50
N VAL A 7 -10.06 -5.09 -26.51
CA VAL A 7 -11.07 -6.09 -26.11
C VAL A 7 -12.06 -6.35 -27.25
N GLN A 8 -12.59 -5.29 -27.87
CA GLN A 8 -13.49 -5.44 -29.03
C GLN A 8 -12.80 -6.14 -30.20
N LEU A 9 -11.51 -5.89 -30.45
CA LEU A 9 -10.76 -6.60 -31.47
C LEU A 9 -10.67 -8.09 -31.14
N PHE A 10 -10.36 -8.44 -29.89
CA PHE A 10 -10.28 -9.84 -29.46
C PHE A 10 -11.62 -10.56 -29.60
N ASP A 11 -12.72 -9.96 -29.14
CA ASP A 11 -14.05 -10.55 -29.25
C ASP A 11 -14.46 -10.79 -30.71
N ARG A 12 -14.14 -9.86 -31.62
CA ARG A 12 -14.52 -9.94 -33.04
C ARG A 12 -13.62 -10.86 -33.88
N SER A 13 -12.35 -11.03 -33.49
CA SER A 13 -11.35 -11.74 -34.30
C SER A 13 -10.86 -13.05 -33.68
N SER A 14 -11.31 -13.38 -32.46
CA SER A 14 -10.89 -14.59 -31.73
C SER A 14 -10.96 -15.86 -32.57
N THR A 15 -12.02 -16.07 -33.37
CA THR A 15 -12.17 -17.27 -34.20
C THR A 15 -11.33 -17.27 -35.49
N THR A 16 -10.71 -16.15 -35.84
CA THR A 16 -9.92 -15.97 -37.08
C THR A 16 -8.43 -15.82 -36.85
N LEU A 17 -8.02 -15.53 -35.61
CA LEU A 17 -6.62 -15.41 -35.22
C LEU A 17 -6.02 -16.79 -34.93
N THR A 18 -4.75 -16.97 -35.27
CA THR A 18 -3.96 -18.11 -34.81
C THR A 18 -3.76 -18.03 -33.29
N GLU A 19 -3.46 -19.15 -32.64
CA GLU A 19 -3.19 -19.20 -31.19
C GLU A 19 -2.06 -18.22 -30.78
N THR A 20 -1.02 -18.08 -31.60
CA THR A 20 0.07 -17.13 -31.38
C THR A 20 -0.42 -15.68 -31.42
N GLU A 21 -1.28 -15.34 -32.39
CA GLU A 21 -1.83 -13.98 -32.51
C GLU A 21 -2.83 -13.66 -31.41
N GLN A 22 -3.65 -14.64 -30.99
CA GLN A 22 -4.50 -14.53 -29.82
C GLN A 22 -3.67 -14.26 -28.56
N GLY A 23 -2.58 -15.02 -28.36
CA GLY A 23 -1.66 -14.82 -27.24
C GLY A 23 -1.02 -13.43 -27.25
N ALA A 24 -0.59 -12.95 -28.41
CA ALA A 24 -0.04 -11.60 -28.55
C ALA A 24 -1.08 -10.50 -28.26
N LEU A 25 -2.33 -10.69 -28.70
CA LEU A 25 -3.41 -9.74 -28.45
C LEU A 25 -3.83 -9.73 -26.97
N LEU A 26 -3.91 -10.90 -26.32
CA LEU A 26 -4.15 -11.02 -24.87
C LEU A 26 -3.04 -10.33 -24.06
N SER A 27 -1.78 -10.52 -24.44
CA SER A 27 -0.66 -9.81 -23.81
C SER A 27 -0.81 -8.29 -23.91
N ARG A 28 -1.23 -7.77 -25.06
CA ARG A 28 -1.49 -6.33 -25.24
C ARG A 28 -2.69 -5.83 -24.43
N ILE A 29 -3.76 -6.62 -24.33
CA ILE A 29 -4.91 -6.31 -23.47
C ILE A 29 -4.46 -6.21 -22.02
N GLU A 30 -3.64 -7.15 -21.54
CA GLU A 30 -3.16 -7.15 -20.16
C GLU A 30 -2.29 -5.92 -19.86
N LEU A 31 -1.37 -5.58 -20.76
CA LEU A 31 -0.56 -4.36 -20.66
C LEU A 31 -1.44 -3.09 -20.62
N ALA A 32 -2.46 -3.00 -21.48
CA ALA A 32 -3.38 -1.87 -21.51
C ALA A 32 -4.24 -1.79 -20.22
N LYS A 33 -4.69 -2.93 -19.69
CA LYS A 33 -5.45 -3.03 -18.44
C LYS A 33 -4.61 -2.59 -17.24
N ASN A 34 -3.33 -2.96 -17.21
CA ASN A 34 -2.40 -2.55 -16.15
C ASN A 34 -2.08 -1.06 -16.24
N LYS A 35 -1.94 -0.52 -17.45
CA LYS A 35 -1.76 0.93 -17.65
C LYS A 35 -2.95 1.73 -17.12
N VAL A 36 -4.18 1.37 -17.53
CA VAL A 36 -5.41 2.06 -17.07
C VAL A 36 -5.56 1.99 -15.55
N PHE A 37 -5.26 0.84 -14.95
CA PHE A 37 -5.29 0.71 -13.50
C PHE A 37 -4.25 1.59 -12.81
N ASN A 38 -3.00 1.60 -13.29
CA ASN A 38 -1.96 2.44 -12.71
C ASN A 38 -2.36 3.92 -12.77
N GLU A 39 -2.88 4.38 -13.92
CA GLU A 39 -3.37 5.76 -14.09
C GLU A 39 -4.51 6.08 -13.11
N SER A 40 -5.52 5.20 -13.00
CA SER A 40 -6.63 5.37 -12.05
C SER A 40 -6.18 5.33 -10.59
N PHE A 41 -5.23 4.45 -10.26
CA PHE A 41 -4.64 4.34 -8.94
C PHE A 41 -3.93 5.64 -8.56
N TRP A 42 -3.07 6.14 -9.45
CA TRP A 42 -2.35 7.39 -9.21
C TRP A 42 -3.29 8.60 -9.12
N ALA A 43 -4.32 8.68 -9.97
CA ALA A 43 -5.33 9.73 -9.88
C ALA A 43 -6.03 9.75 -8.51
N THR A 44 -6.47 8.57 -8.02
CA THR A 44 -7.09 8.45 -6.69
C THR A 44 -6.12 8.85 -5.57
N ASN A 45 -4.84 8.49 -5.69
CA ASN A 45 -3.82 8.89 -4.70
C ASN A 45 -3.56 10.39 -4.71
N VAL A 46 -3.70 11.07 -5.84
CA VAL A 46 -3.57 12.54 -5.92
C VAL A 46 -4.71 13.22 -5.17
N ASP A 47 -5.95 12.75 -5.34
CA ASP A 47 -7.11 13.31 -4.64
C ASP A 47 -6.97 13.15 -3.12
N VAL A 48 -6.54 11.97 -2.67
CA VAL A 48 -6.27 11.75 -1.26
C VAL A 48 -5.09 12.61 -0.78
N ALA A 49 -4.01 12.70 -1.55
CA ALA A 49 -2.90 13.58 -1.20
C ALA A 49 -3.33 15.04 -1.04
N GLY A 50 -4.24 15.53 -1.87
CA GLY A 50 -4.85 16.86 -1.74
C GLY A 50 -5.56 17.04 -0.40
N ILE A 51 -6.45 16.09 -0.04
CA ILE A 51 -7.17 16.08 1.25
C ILE A 51 -6.19 16.16 2.43
N PHE A 52 -5.09 15.41 2.38
CA PHE A 52 -4.10 15.38 3.45
C PHE A 52 -3.26 16.66 3.51
N GLN A 53 -2.88 17.21 2.35
CA GLN A 53 -2.16 18.49 2.25
C GLN A 53 -2.99 19.66 2.78
N ASP A 54 -4.29 19.71 2.46
CA ASP A 54 -5.22 20.75 2.95
C ASP A 54 -5.33 20.73 4.47
N MET A 55 -5.17 19.57 5.09
CA MET A 55 -5.11 19.41 6.54
C MET A 55 -3.72 19.65 7.14
N GLY A 56 -2.70 19.98 6.34
CA GLY A 56 -1.33 20.27 6.77
C GLY A 56 -0.48 19.02 7.04
N GLY A 57 -0.85 17.88 6.46
CA GLY A 57 -0.03 16.68 6.40
C GLY A 57 0.72 16.58 5.07
N SER A 58 1.55 15.55 4.93
CA SER A 58 2.12 15.13 3.65
C SER A 58 1.84 13.66 3.41
N ILE A 59 1.88 13.24 2.15
CA ILE A 59 1.77 11.82 1.75
C ILE A 59 3.02 11.42 0.98
N LYS A 60 3.60 10.29 1.35
CA LYS A 60 4.48 9.46 0.55
C LYS A 60 3.62 8.30 0.02
N PRO A 61 3.40 8.16 -1.28
CA PRO A 61 2.54 7.10 -1.80
C PRO A 61 3.20 5.73 -1.60
N MET A 62 2.42 4.75 -1.14
CA MET A 62 2.87 3.36 -1.02
C MET A 62 1.90 2.44 -1.75
N PRO A 63 2.09 2.23 -3.07
CA PRO A 63 1.08 1.64 -3.93
C PRO A 63 1.02 0.12 -3.84
N GLN A 64 0.53 -0.41 -2.71
CA GLN A 64 0.40 -1.86 -2.50
C GLN A 64 -0.42 -2.54 -3.61
N GLY A 65 -1.46 -1.87 -4.13
CA GLY A 65 -2.27 -2.38 -5.24
C GLY A 65 -1.48 -2.60 -6.54
N ILE A 66 -0.44 -1.80 -6.80
CA ILE A 66 0.45 -1.99 -7.94
C ILE A 66 1.29 -3.25 -7.74
N LEU A 67 1.84 -3.46 -6.53
CA LEU A 67 2.57 -4.70 -6.21
C LEU A 67 1.69 -5.95 -6.31
N LEU A 68 0.46 -5.90 -5.82
CA LEU A 68 -0.48 -7.03 -5.86
C LEU A 68 -0.90 -7.39 -7.29
N ARG A 69 -1.02 -6.40 -8.19
CA ARG A 69 -1.27 -6.65 -9.61
C ARG A 69 -0.04 -7.07 -10.39
N ALA A 70 1.12 -6.46 -10.12
CA ALA A 70 2.37 -6.81 -10.76
C ALA A 70 2.70 -8.29 -10.52
N ILE A 71 2.44 -8.77 -9.31
CA ILE A 71 2.67 -10.18 -8.96
C ILE A 71 1.44 -10.74 -8.26
N PRO A 72 0.52 -11.34 -9.06
CA PRO A 72 -0.67 -11.97 -8.55
C PRO A 72 -0.33 -12.89 -7.39
N ASP A 73 -1.16 -12.81 -6.36
CA ASP A 73 -1.13 -13.71 -5.24
C ASP A 73 -2.17 -14.80 -5.47
N GLU A 74 -1.80 -16.07 -5.32
CA GLU A 74 -2.75 -17.18 -5.38
C GLU A 74 -3.78 -17.08 -4.23
N HIS A 75 -3.49 -16.32 -3.16
CA HIS A 75 -4.32 -16.22 -1.96
C HIS A 75 -4.87 -14.81 -1.69
N GLY A 76 -4.68 -13.86 -2.60
CA GLY A 76 -5.43 -12.60 -2.72
C GLY A 76 -5.37 -11.57 -1.56
N GLY A 77 -4.92 -11.90 -0.35
CA GLY A 77 -5.14 -11.04 0.84
C GLY A 77 -3.99 -10.90 1.85
N GLY A 78 -2.91 -11.67 1.74
CA GLY A 78 -1.95 -11.84 2.86
C GLY A 78 -0.91 -10.72 3.07
N ARG A 79 -0.74 -9.79 2.13
CA ARG A 79 0.47 -8.92 2.11
C ARG A 79 0.36 -7.62 2.88
N CYS A 80 -0.85 -7.20 3.25
CA CYS A 80 -1.04 -5.98 4.03
C CYS A 80 -0.34 -6.12 5.39
N TYR A 81 -0.35 -7.33 5.95
CA TYR A 81 0.27 -7.64 7.24
C TYR A 81 1.80 -7.52 7.20
N PRO A 82 2.55 -8.24 6.34
CA PRO A 82 4.01 -8.04 6.21
C PRO A 82 4.42 -6.62 5.85
N LEU A 83 3.64 -5.93 5.01
CA LEU A 83 3.95 -4.54 4.65
C LEU A 83 3.83 -3.59 5.85
N VAL A 84 2.84 -3.82 6.72
CA VAL A 84 2.69 -3.12 7.99
C VAL A 84 3.93 -3.33 8.88
N TYR A 85 4.46 -4.55 8.97
CA TYR A 85 5.70 -4.81 9.70
C TYR A 85 6.91 -4.12 9.08
N ALA A 86 7.10 -4.24 7.77
CA ALA A 86 8.19 -3.59 7.05
C ALA A 86 8.18 -2.06 7.28
N MET A 87 7.01 -1.45 7.23
CA MET A 87 6.85 -0.01 7.52
C MET A 87 7.12 0.32 8.99
N SER A 88 6.67 -0.49 9.94
CA SER A 88 6.95 -0.27 11.37
C SER A 88 8.46 -0.27 11.67
N VAL A 89 9.21 -1.17 11.01
CA VAL A 89 10.68 -1.25 11.13
C VAL A 89 11.32 -0.03 10.48
N ALA A 90 10.87 0.36 9.29
CA ALA A 90 11.36 1.56 8.62
C ALA A 90 11.16 2.82 9.48
N LEU A 91 9.98 2.96 10.10
CA LEU A 91 9.64 4.06 11.01
C LEU A 91 10.49 4.09 12.28
N ALA A 92 10.80 2.91 12.84
CA ALA A 92 11.68 2.80 14.00
C ALA A 92 13.14 3.11 13.65
N SER A 93 13.55 2.87 12.41
CA SER A 93 14.92 3.06 11.94
C SER A 93 15.22 4.52 11.58
N SER A 94 14.67 5.03 10.47
CA SER A 94 15.00 6.37 9.98
C SER A 94 14.03 6.84 8.89
N GLU A 95 13.95 8.15 8.68
CA GLU A 95 13.17 8.71 7.57
C GLU A 95 13.67 8.24 6.21
N PHE A 96 15.00 8.09 6.06
CA PHE A 96 15.61 7.51 4.87
C PHE A 96 15.11 6.08 4.59
N ALA A 97 14.93 5.25 5.63
CA ALA A 97 14.41 3.90 5.46
C ALA A 97 12.95 3.91 4.95
N ILE A 98 12.14 4.86 5.42
CA ILE A 98 10.76 5.08 4.93
C ILE A 98 10.79 5.46 3.45
N ASP A 99 11.65 6.41 3.08
CA ASP A 99 11.78 6.88 1.70
C ASP A 99 12.23 5.77 0.76
N GLN A 100 13.21 4.97 1.17
CA GLN A 100 13.68 3.83 0.38
C GLN A 100 12.57 2.78 0.18
N LEU A 101 11.81 2.47 1.22
CA LEU A 101 10.70 1.52 1.12
C LEU A 101 9.59 2.04 0.19
N CYS A 102 9.19 3.30 0.34
CA CYS A 102 8.17 3.92 -0.52
C CYS A 102 8.66 4.05 -1.97
N ALA A 103 9.91 4.47 -2.18
CA ALA A 103 10.50 4.61 -3.52
C ALA A 103 10.60 3.26 -4.24
N LYS A 104 11.01 2.19 -3.55
CA LYS A 104 11.06 0.84 -4.12
C LYS A 104 9.67 0.37 -4.59
N LEU A 105 8.62 0.68 -3.84
CA LEU A 105 7.24 0.34 -4.19
C LEU A 105 6.68 1.23 -5.31
N GLY A 106 6.95 2.54 -5.24
CA GLY A 106 6.51 3.51 -6.25
C GLY A 106 7.21 3.35 -7.61
N ALA A 107 8.43 2.83 -7.62
CA ALA A 107 9.19 2.57 -8.83
C ALA A 107 8.72 1.31 -9.59
N LEU A 108 7.87 0.47 -9.00
CA LEU A 108 7.40 -0.75 -9.66
C LEU A 108 6.53 -0.40 -10.87
N CYS A 109 7.06 -0.69 -12.06
CA CYS A 109 6.31 -0.60 -13.30
C CYS A 109 6.08 -2.00 -13.87
N PRO A 110 4.84 -2.52 -13.86
CA PRO A 110 4.53 -3.85 -14.39
C PRO A 110 4.91 -4.07 -15.86
N SER A 111 5.18 -2.99 -16.60
CA SER A 111 5.58 -3.06 -18.02
C SER A 111 7.10 -3.13 -18.23
N LYS A 112 7.93 -3.22 -17.18
CA LYS A 112 9.39 -3.34 -17.28
C LYS A 112 9.86 -4.63 -16.60
N GLU A 113 10.52 -5.50 -17.37
CA GLU A 113 11.00 -6.82 -16.90
C GLU A 113 11.89 -6.73 -15.64
N SER A 114 12.82 -5.76 -15.59
CA SER A 114 13.69 -5.54 -14.43
C SER A 114 12.94 -5.18 -13.14
N ASP A 115 11.84 -4.46 -13.28
CA ASP A 115 11.01 -4.03 -12.16
C ASP A 115 10.17 -5.21 -11.67
N MET A 116 9.82 -6.15 -12.56
CA MET A 116 9.12 -7.39 -12.23
C MET A 116 10.01 -8.35 -11.43
N GLU A 117 11.29 -8.49 -11.78
CA GLU A 117 12.24 -9.27 -10.98
C GLU A 117 12.42 -8.67 -9.58
N SER A 118 12.58 -7.36 -9.50
CA SER A 118 12.69 -6.63 -8.22
C SER A 118 11.42 -6.76 -7.38
N ALA A 119 10.24 -6.66 -8.00
CA ALA A 119 8.96 -6.91 -7.35
C ALA A 119 8.87 -8.35 -6.82
N ALA A 120 9.41 -9.33 -7.56
CA ALA A 120 9.35 -10.74 -7.18
C ALA A 120 10.24 -11.02 -5.97
N MET A 121 11.44 -10.45 -5.95
CA MET A 121 12.31 -10.50 -4.76
C MET A 121 11.64 -9.83 -3.57
N PHE A 122 11.06 -8.64 -3.75
CA PHE A 122 10.36 -7.93 -2.68
C PHE A 122 9.15 -8.73 -2.14
N LYS A 123 8.37 -9.35 -3.03
CA LYS A 123 7.28 -10.27 -2.65
C LYS A 123 7.80 -11.40 -1.76
N ARG A 124 8.86 -12.10 -2.17
CA ARG A 124 9.45 -13.19 -1.38
C ARG A 124 9.88 -12.72 0.00
N SER A 125 10.53 -11.55 0.08
CA SER A 125 10.90 -10.97 1.38
C SER A 125 9.70 -10.70 2.28
N LEU A 126 8.54 -10.31 1.73
CA LEU A 126 7.31 -10.13 2.50
C LEU A 126 6.70 -11.47 2.95
N GLU A 127 6.79 -12.51 2.13
CA GLU A 127 6.34 -13.87 2.47
C GLU A 127 7.20 -14.48 3.58
N ASP A 128 8.52 -14.32 3.48
CA ASP A 128 9.48 -14.72 4.51
C ASP A 128 9.23 -13.97 5.82
N LEU A 129 8.92 -12.66 5.74
CA LEU A 129 8.57 -11.88 6.92
C LEU A 129 7.24 -12.33 7.53
N HIS A 130 6.26 -12.72 6.72
CA HIS A 130 4.97 -13.22 7.21
C HIS A 130 5.11 -14.50 8.03
N THR A 131 6.00 -15.38 7.60
CA THR A 131 6.24 -16.69 8.21
C THR A 131 7.34 -16.65 9.28
N SER A 132 7.96 -15.49 9.49
CA SER A 132 9.03 -15.30 10.46
C SER A 132 8.52 -15.36 11.90
N TYR A 133 8.99 -16.37 12.63
CA TYR A 133 8.75 -16.52 14.07
C TYR A 133 9.27 -15.30 14.85
N LEU A 134 10.45 -14.79 14.49
CA LEU A 134 11.03 -13.61 15.12
C LEU A 134 10.13 -12.38 14.98
N ALA A 135 9.57 -12.13 13.78
CA ALA A 135 8.66 -11.01 13.56
C ALA A 135 7.38 -11.10 14.41
N THR A 136 6.95 -12.33 14.70
CA THR A 136 5.77 -12.62 15.53
C THR A 136 6.08 -12.45 17.03
N GLU A 137 7.29 -12.74 17.49
CA GLU A 137 7.66 -12.60 18.90
C GLU A 137 7.93 -11.15 19.33
N VAL A 138 8.37 -10.28 18.43
CA VAL A 138 8.61 -8.86 18.78
C VAL A 138 7.33 -8.05 18.88
N SER A 139 6.21 -8.52 18.30
CA SER A 139 4.92 -7.86 18.45
C SER A 139 4.19 -8.37 19.69
N LYS A 140 3.69 -7.44 20.51
CA LYS A 140 2.83 -7.77 21.64
C LYS A 140 1.38 -7.73 21.16
N PRO A 141 0.64 -8.85 21.17
CA PRO A 141 -0.76 -8.84 20.77
C PRO A 141 -1.54 -7.94 21.73
N ILE A 142 -2.11 -6.88 21.16
CA ILE A 142 -3.07 -6.04 21.86
C ILE A 142 -4.44 -6.63 21.53
N ARG A 143 -5.23 -6.91 22.56
CA ARG A 143 -6.61 -7.44 22.47
C ARG A 143 -7.45 -6.74 21.39
N HIS A 144 -8.55 -7.38 20.98
CA HIS A 144 -9.58 -6.75 20.14
C HIS A 144 -9.94 -5.37 20.68
N MET A 145 -9.83 -4.36 19.82
CA MET A 145 -10.09 -2.97 20.16
C MET A 145 -10.71 -2.23 18.98
N LYS A 146 -11.42 -1.16 19.28
CA LYS A 146 -11.96 -0.28 18.25
C LYS A 146 -10.86 0.63 17.73
N PHE A 147 -11.08 1.19 16.55
CA PHE A 147 -10.15 2.13 15.95
C PHE A 147 -9.90 3.35 16.84
N GLU A 148 -10.95 3.87 17.50
CA GLU A 148 -10.85 5.00 18.42
C GLU A 148 -9.98 4.71 19.63
N ASP A 149 -9.98 3.45 20.11
CA ASP A 149 -9.13 3.04 21.23
C ASP A 149 -7.65 3.06 20.82
N ALA A 150 -7.33 2.59 19.61
CA ALA A 150 -5.97 2.62 19.07
C ALA A 150 -5.45 4.06 18.92
N ILE A 151 -6.30 4.97 18.43
CA ILE A 151 -6.00 6.40 18.39
C ILE A 151 -5.75 6.96 19.78
N GLY A 152 -6.59 6.63 20.76
CA GLY A 152 -6.43 7.07 22.15
C GLY A 152 -5.10 6.64 22.75
N ILE A 153 -4.64 5.43 22.46
CA ILE A 153 -3.32 4.93 22.88
C ILE A 153 -2.21 5.78 22.27
N LEU A 154 -2.25 6.05 20.95
CA LEU A 154 -1.23 6.84 20.28
C LEU A 154 -1.20 8.30 20.76
N MET A 155 -2.37 8.89 21.03
CA MET A 155 -2.49 10.25 21.60
C MET A 155 -1.85 10.39 22.97
N ASN A 156 -1.99 9.37 23.81
CA ASN A 156 -1.46 9.36 25.16
C ASN A 156 -0.03 8.83 25.24
N SER A 157 0.54 8.33 24.14
CA SER A 157 1.89 7.79 24.15
C SER A 157 2.96 8.88 24.24
N THR A 158 3.90 8.69 25.16
CA THR A 158 5.09 9.53 25.36
C THR A 158 6.28 9.08 24.52
N ASP A 159 6.27 7.85 24.02
CA ASP A 159 7.35 7.24 23.25
C ASP A 159 6.92 6.99 21.79
N ASN A 160 7.85 6.53 20.96
CA ASN A 160 7.50 5.99 19.66
C ASN A 160 6.58 4.79 19.85
N THR A 161 5.40 4.82 19.25
CA THR A 161 4.41 3.74 19.40
C THR A 161 3.81 3.43 18.06
N MET A 162 3.76 2.14 17.75
CA MET A 162 3.26 1.59 16.49
C MET A 162 2.21 0.54 16.84
N ILE A 163 1.05 0.63 16.21
CA ILE A 163 -0.06 -0.32 16.37
C ILE A 163 -0.35 -0.91 15.00
N ALA A 164 -0.13 -2.20 14.86
CA ALA A 164 -0.64 -2.97 13.73
C ALA A 164 -2.09 -3.36 14.06
N MET A 165 -3.03 -2.87 13.26
CA MET A 165 -4.45 -3.23 13.35
C MET A 165 -4.79 -4.21 12.23
N HIS A 166 -5.45 -5.29 12.61
CA HIS A 166 -5.86 -6.35 11.71
C HIS A 166 -7.39 -6.43 11.70
N THR A 167 -7.94 -6.47 10.50
CA THR A 167 -9.34 -6.82 10.23
C THR A 167 -9.36 -8.18 9.52
N GLU A 168 -10.54 -8.73 9.28
CA GLU A 168 -10.68 -10.00 8.55
C GLU A 168 -10.11 -9.94 7.13
N VAL A 169 -10.07 -8.76 6.51
CA VAL A 169 -9.72 -8.57 5.08
C VAL A 169 -8.53 -7.64 4.84
N HIS A 170 -8.04 -6.94 5.86
CA HIS A 170 -7.01 -5.93 5.71
C HIS A 170 -6.18 -5.71 6.98
N SER A 171 -4.94 -5.25 6.81
CA SER A 171 -4.07 -4.86 7.92
C SER A 171 -3.53 -3.46 7.69
N MET A 172 -3.56 -2.63 8.72
CA MET A 172 -3.08 -1.26 8.70
C MET A 172 -2.14 -0.99 9.88
N LEU A 173 -1.20 -0.06 9.69
CA LEU A 173 -0.35 0.48 10.74
C LEU A 173 -0.88 1.83 11.14
N LEU A 174 -0.93 2.10 12.43
CA LEU A 174 -1.06 3.44 13.00
C LEU A 174 0.16 3.71 13.85
N GLY A 175 0.77 4.88 13.70
CA GLY A 175 2.04 5.17 14.36
C GLY A 175 2.14 6.61 14.85
N VAL A 176 2.83 6.78 15.98
CA VAL A 176 3.33 8.06 16.45
C VAL A 176 4.83 7.95 16.69
N THR A 177 5.59 8.95 16.24
CA THR A 177 7.00 9.12 16.59
C THR A 177 7.18 10.43 17.33
N ARG A 178 8.08 10.43 18.32
CA ARG A 178 8.46 11.58 19.14
C ARG A 178 9.95 11.82 18.96
N LYS A 179 10.34 12.96 18.38
CA LYS A 179 11.74 13.37 18.19
C LYS A 179 11.93 14.77 18.75
N GLY A 180 12.50 14.88 19.95
CA GLY A 180 12.58 16.15 20.67
C GLY A 180 11.18 16.76 20.83
N ASN A 181 10.99 17.99 20.37
CA ASN A 181 9.69 18.68 20.42
C ASN A 181 8.78 18.37 19.21
N SER A 182 9.20 17.50 18.30
CA SER A 182 8.43 17.12 17.11
C SER A 182 7.66 15.82 17.33
N THR A 183 6.43 15.78 16.81
CA THR A 183 5.58 14.59 16.80
C THR A 183 5.18 14.29 15.36
N GLY A 184 5.52 13.09 14.89
CA GLY A 184 5.07 12.57 13.59
C GLY A 184 3.94 11.57 13.79
N TRP A 185 2.91 11.63 12.96
CA TRP A 185 1.84 10.63 12.90
C TRP A 185 1.89 9.89 11.56
N TYR A 186 1.60 8.60 11.57
CA TYR A 186 1.74 7.71 10.42
C TYR A 186 0.56 6.76 10.27
N SER A 187 0.22 6.47 9.01
CA SER A 187 -0.69 5.40 8.62
C SER A 187 -0.19 4.70 7.37
N THR A 188 -0.27 3.36 7.27
CA THR A 188 0.16 2.62 6.06
C THR A 188 -0.88 2.59 4.95
N ILE A 189 -2.11 3.05 5.18
CA ILE A 189 -3.16 2.94 4.16
C ILE A 189 -2.90 3.90 2.98
N GLN A 190 -2.09 4.92 3.21
CA GLN A 190 -1.29 5.71 2.27
C GLN A 190 -0.33 6.47 3.17
N THR A 191 0.97 6.36 2.90
CA THR A 191 2.02 6.70 3.86
C THR A 191 2.03 8.22 4.15
N SER A 192 1.20 8.68 5.08
CA SER A 192 1.05 10.09 5.41
C SER A 192 1.85 10.49 6.65
N LEU A 193 2.49 11.67 6.63
CA LEU A 193 3.22 12.29 7.75
C LEU A 193 2.47 13.53 8.25
N TRP A 194 2.26 13.65 9.57
CA TRP A 194 1.55 14.81 10.16
C TRP A 194 2.33 15.51 11.28
N PRO A 195 2.35 16.86 11.32
CA PRO A 195 2.95 17.62 12.40
C PRO A 195 2.01 17.92 13.59
N HIS A 196 0.68 17.72 13.48
CA HIS A 196 -0.30 18.12 14.51
C HIS A 196 -1.40 17.07 14.83
N SER A 197 -1.56 16.75 16.12
CA SER A 197 -2.38 15.63 16.64
C SER A 197 -3.89 15.73 16.42
N ARG A 198 -4.48 16.94 16.46
CA ARG A 198 -5.93 17.12 16.24
C ARG A 198 -6.37 16.98 14.78
N ARG A 199 -5.45 17.21 13.84
CA ARG A 199 -5.74 17.09 12.39
C ARG A 199 -5.56 15.65 11.90
N ALA A 200 -4.62 14.92 12.49
CA ALA A 200 -4.40 13.50 12.20
C ALA A 200 -5.64 12.65 12.49
N THR A 201 -6.35 12.91 13.60
CA THR A 201 -7.57 12.18 13.99
C THR A 201 -8.74 12.40 13.04
N HIS A 202 -8.97 13.65 12.64
CA HIS A 202 -10.01 13.99 11.67
C HIS A 202 -9.74 13.37 10.30
N CYS A 203 -8.49 13.40 9.83
CA CYS A 203 -8.13 12.82 8.54
C CYS A 203 -8.20 11.29 8.52
N LEU A 204 -7.77 10.63 9.60
CA LEU A 204 -7.89 9.17 9.73
C LEU A 204 -9.36 8.73 9.65
N LYS A 205 -10.27 9.52 10.26
CA LYS A 205 -11.71 9.29 10.19
C LYS A 205 -12.32 9.59 8.81
N CYS A 206 -11.98 10.73 8.21
CA CYS A 206 -12.44 11.06 6.85
C CYS A 206 -11.98 10.01 5.82
N TYR A 207 -10.81 9.41 6.02
CA TYR A 207 -10.30 8.39 5.11
C TYR A 207 -10.94 7.02 5.31
N THR A 208 -11.24 6.59 6.55
CA THR A 208 -12.03 5.37 6.77
C THR A 208 -13.40 5.47 6.11
N ASP A 209 -14.05 6.64 6.18
CA ASP A 209 -15.37 6.86 5.58
C ASP A 209 -15.34 6.86 4.03
N VAL A 210 -14.17 7.07 3.41
CA VAL A 210 -13.97 7.08 1.96
C VAL A 210 -13.47 5.75 1.41
N THR A 211 -12.75 4.95 2.20
CA THR A 211 -12.05 3.73 1.72
C THR A 211 -12.55 2.42 2.28
N LEU A 212 -13.32 2.42 3.36
CA LEU A 212 -13.96 1.25 3.93
C LEU A 212 -15.48 1.46 3.89
N PRO A 213 -16.22 0.84 2.95
CA PRO A 213 -17.68 0.84 2.98
C PRO A 213 -18.23 0.08 4.19
#